data_AF-A0A1H0B3N4-F1
#
_entry.id   AF-A0A1H0B3N4-F1
#
_cell.length_a   1.000
_cell.length_b   1.000
_cell.length_c   1.000
_cell.angle_alpha   90.00
_cell.angle_beta   90.00
_cell.angle_gamma   90.00
#
_symmetry.space_group_name_H-M   'P 1'
#
loop_
_entity.id
_entity.type
_entity.pdbx_description
1 polymer ?
#
loop_
_entity_poly.entity_id
_entity_poly.type
_entity_poly.pdbx_seq_one_letter_code
_entity_poly.pdbx_strand_id
1 'polypeptide(L)'
;MTGAQVLAGLLVALAAAVILLPARREPPDALGTHHAGGLARPARPGAEDLDLGLVLTEAATLLRAGATPQRAWARTLERAGITEGTQPDDDGVPPALLALAREPPTGWLPRRREGRWRWEPPLPGRRGRSARRRLTAAAVPGAVAACRLTTALGAPLAGVLEAVAGGVAESGQAEASRRTALSGPRATARLLALLPPVGLLLGSAVGAHPGQMLLDGGWGSALGVAGLVLMGIGHWLTARLVAAAVARPDEVDEALVLDLAGAALAAGASVPGALQALGRALGDEELGVVGRALLLGADWEEAWRAGRGEEIGAGEDMAEKTYTRPGWWRRDEKQRRHARLEACLRPGWEDGAAPAPLLAGTAASLRAGRQAADEAAAERLAVRLVLPLGTCFLPAFIILGIVPVVMSVGMDMLTG
;
A
#
# COMPACT_ATOMS: atom_id res chain seq x y z
N MET A 1 35.08 -35.65 -7.11
CA MET A 1 34.41 -34.82 -6.10
C MET A 1 33.98 -35.72 -4.97
N THR A 2 34.47 -35.50 -3.75
CA THR A 2 34.07 -36.29 -2.58
C THR A 2 32.65 -35.89 -2.14
N GLY A 3 31.88 -36.80 -1.53
CA GLY A 3 30.50 -36.52 -1.09
C GLY A 3 30.38 -35.27 -0.21
N ALA A 4 31.43 -34.96 0.56
CA ALA A 4 31.54 -33.75 1.37
C ALA A 4 31.55 -32.44 0.56
N GLN A 5 32.16 -32.43 -0.65
CA GLN A 5 32.17 -31.24 -1.52
C GLN A 5 30.78 -30.95 -2.10
N VAL A 6 30.02 -32.00 -2.42
CA VAL A 6 28.65 -31.88 -2.92
C VAL A 6 27.72 -31.36 -1.83
N LEU A 7 27.87 -31.85 -0.59
CA LEU A 7 27.05 -31.43 0.55
C LEU A 7 27.36 -30.00 1.03
N ALA A 8 28.63 -29.61 1.05
CA ALA A 8 29.04 -28.23 1.32
C ALA A 8 28.48 -27.27 0.25
N GLY A 9 28.53 -27.68 -1.02
CA GLY A 9 27.87 -26.98 -2.11
C GLY A 9 26.35 -26.86 -1.91
N LEU A 10 25.72 -27.87 -1.31
CA LEU A 10 24.28 -27.90 -1.01
C LEU A 10 23.89 -27.01 0.18
N LEU A 11 24.72 -26.94 1.24
CA LEU A 11 24.55 -25.99 2.34
C LEU A 11 24.81 -24.55 1.90
N VAL A 12 25.83 -24.32 1.07
CA VAL A 12 26.07 -23.01 0.44
C VAL A 12 24.91 -22.67 -0.49
N ALA A 13 24.37 -23.62 -1.25
CA ALA A 13 23.20 -23.41 -2.09
C ALA A 13 21.92 -23.20 -1.27
N LEU A 14 21.77 -23.82 -0.10
CA LEU A 14 20.64 -23.63 0.82
C LEU A 14 20.73 -22.27 1.53
N ALA A 15 21.90 -21.90 2.05
CA ALA A 15 22.17 -20.58 2.62
C ALA A 15 22.02 -19.50 1.54
N ALA A 16 22.57 -19.72 0.35
CA ALA A 16 22.36 -18.86 -0.80
C ALA A 16 20.89 -18.83 -1.21
N ALA A 17 20.15 -19.94 -1.17
CA ALA A 17 18.72 -19.98 -1.46
C ALA A 17 17.89 -19.28 -0.37
N VAL A 18 18.29 -19.31 0.90
CA VAL A 18 17.67 -18.54 2.00
C VAL A 18 17.98 -17.05 1.87
N ILE A 19 19.19 -16.70 1.40
CA ILE A 19 19.62 -15.32 1.09
C ILE A 19 18.99 -14.80 -0.23
N LEU A 20 18.76 -15.69 -1.19
CA LEU A 20 18.14 -15.44 -2.50
C LEU A 20 16.62 -15.60 -2.48
N LEU A 21 16.02 -16.23 -1.45
CA LEU A 21 14.56 -16.23 -1.21
C LEU A 21 14.18 -14.78 -0.86
N PRO A 22 13.55 -14.06 -1.80
CA PRO A 22 13.93 -12.68 -2.00
C PRO A 22 13.21 -11.74 -1.04
N ALA A 23 13.96 -11.11 -0.15
CA ALA A 23 13.71 -9.72 0.17
C ALA A 23 14.36 -8.86 -0.91
N ARG A 24 13.53 -8.39 -1.85
CA ARG A 24 13.77 -7.18 -2.65
C ARG A 24 14.96 -7.31 -3.60
N ARG A 25 14.72 -7.82 -4.80
CA ARG A 25 15.34 -7.23 -6.01
C ARG A 25 14.22 -6.50 -6.71
N GLU A 26 14.17 -5.19 -6.57
CA GLU A 26 13.58 -4.35 -7.62
C GLU A 26 14.79 -3.89 -8.44
N PRO A 27 14.79 -4.12 -9.77
CA PRO A 27 15.84 -3.56 -10.61
C PRO A 27 15.83 -2.03 -10.46
N PRO A 28 16.95 -1.34 -10.70
CA PRO A 28 16.90 0.11 -10.88
C PRO A 28 15.86 0.38 -11.97
N ASP A 29 14.89 1.25 -11.68
CA ASP A 29 14.16 1.92 -12.74
C ASP A 29 15.23 2.53 -13.63
N ALA A 30 15.32 2.01 -14.84
CA ALA A 30 16.22 2.54 -15.84
C ALA A 30 15.94 4.04 -15.89
N LEU A 31 16.98 4.83 -15.57
CA LEU A 31 17.12 6.20 -16.02
C LEU A 31 16.49 6.27 -17.40
N GLY A 32 15.53 7.17 -17.59
CA GLY A 32 14.94 7.44 -18.88
C GLY A 32 16.06 7.57 -19.90
N THR A 33 16.23 6.53 -20.72
CA THR A 33 17.13 6.61 -21.85
C THR A 33 16.44 7.54 -22.82
N HIS A 34 16.80 8.81 -22.77
CA HIS A 34 16.79 9.67 -23.94
C HIS A 34 17.74 9.02 -24.96
N HIS A 35 17.26 7.98 -25.64
CA HIS A 35 17.84 7.51 -26.88
C HIS A 35 17.17 8.29 -28.00
N ALA A 36 17.91 9.27 -28.50
CA ALA A 36 17.69 9.85 -29.80
C ALA A 36 17.73 8.74 -30.87
N GLY A 37 16.79 8.80 -31.81
CA GLY A 37 16.93 8.20 -33.14
C GLY A 37 16.60 6.71 -33.26
N GLY A 38 15.32 6.39 -33.39
CA GLY A 38 14.86 5.10 -33.90
C GLY A 38 13.36 4.93 -33.67
N LEU A 39 12.58 4.87 -34.74
CA LEU A 39 11.13 4.65 -34.72
C LEU A 39 10.79 3.22 -34.25
N ALA A 40 11.11 2.90 -33.00
CA ALA A 40 10.55 1.77 -32.30
C ALA A 40 9.15 2.16 -31.83
N ARG A 41 8.13 1.57 -32.45
CA ARG A 41 6.73 1.73 -32.04
C ARG A 41 6.64 1.37 -30.54
N PRO A 42 6.21 2.27 -29.65
CA PRO A 42 6.11 1.94 -28.23
C PRO A 42 5.13 0.77 -28.08
N ALA A 43 5.55 -0.27 -27.36
CA ALA A 43 4.66 -1.35 -26.96
C ALA A 43 3.47 -0.72 -26.22
N ARG A 44 2.24 -1.05 -26.64
CA ARG A 44 1.05 -0.53 -25.97
C ARG A 44 1.06 -1.04 -24.52
N PRO A 45 1.00 -0.17 -23.50
CA PRO A 45 0.85 -0.63 -22.13
C PRO A 45 -0.45 -1.44 -22.05
N GLY A 46 -0.36 -2.67 -21.53
CA GLY A 46 -1.57 -3.41 -21.16
C GLY A 46 -2.20 -2.79 -19.91
N ALA A 47 -3.43 -3.18 -19.58
CA ALA A 47 -4.15 -2.75 -18.36
C ALA A 47 -3.38 -2.98 -17.03
N GLU A 48 -2.21 -3.64 -17.07
CA GLU A 48 -1.33 -3.92 -15.94
C GLU A 48 -0.44 -2.73 -15.50
N ASP A 49 -0.22 -1.72 -16.36
CA ASP A 49 0.62 -0.52 -16.06
C ASP A 49 -0.21 0.78 -15.95
N LEU A 50 -1.50 0.64 -15.63
CA LEU A 50 -2.44 1.75 -15.54
C LEU A 50 -2.08 2.74 -14.42
N ASP A 51 -1.77 3.98 -14.80
CA ASP A 51 -1.72 5.11 -13.89
C ASP A 51 -3.11 5.72 -13.74
N LEU A 52 -3.81 5.38 -12.64
CA LEU A 52 -5.17 5.85 -12.42
C LEU A 52 -5.24 7.38 -12.30
N GLY A 53 -4.20 8.03 -11.74
CA GLY A 53 -4.14 9.48 -11.63
C GLY A 53 -4.14 10.14 -13.00
N LEU A 54 -3.37 9.58 -13.95
CA LEU A 54 -3.37 10.04 -15.34
C LEU A 54 -4.72 9.85 -16.02
N VAL A 55 -5.35 8.67 -15.86
CA VAL A 55 -6.68 8.39 -16.44
C VAL A 55 -7.72 9.37 -15.93
N LEU A 56 -7.74 9.63 -14.61
CA LEU A 56 -8.66 10.59 -14.00
C LEU A 56 -8.40 12.02 -14.50
N THR A 57 -7.13 12.41 -14.64
CA THR A 57 -6.74 13.73 -15.17
C THR A 57 -7.15 13.88 -16.65
N GLU A 58 -6.92 12.86 -17.48
CA GLU A 58 -7.34 12.88 -18.89
C GLU A 58 -8.87 12.94 -19.01
N ALA A 59 -9.60 12.18 -18.18
CA ALA A 59 -11.07 12.19 -18.17
C ALA A 59 -11.61 13.56 -17.76
N ALA A 60 -11.06 14.14 -16.69
CA ALA A 60 -11.38 15.49 -16.24
C ALA A 60 -11.14 16.54 -17.35
N THR A 61 -10.00 16.42 -18.04
CA THR A 61 -9.63 17.32 -19.13
C THR A 61 -10.62 17.23 -20.29
N LEU A 62 -11.03 16.02 -20.69
CA LEU A 62 -12.03 15.81 -21.75
C LEU A 62 -13.40 16.37 -21.38
N LEU A 63 -13.82 16.20 -20.13
CA LEU A 63 -15.09 16.74 -19.62
C LEU A 63 -15.07 18.27 -19.60
N ARG A 64 -13.96 18.87 -19.17
CA ARG A 64 -13.75 20.33 -19.20
C ARG A 64 -13.78 20.87 -20.63
N ALA A 65 -13.36 20.07 -21.60
CA ALA A 65 -13.48 20.37 -23.03
C ALA A 65 -14.89 20.11 -23.62
N GLY A 66 -15.88 19.73 -22.79
CA GLY A 66 -17.27 19.51 -23.21
C GLY A 66 -17.58 18.11 -23.73
N ALA A 67 -16.69 17.13 -23.55
CA ALA A 67 -17.01 15.74 -23.86
C ALA A 67 -18.09 15.19 -22.90
N THR A 68 -18.96 14.32 -23.40
CA THR A 68 -19.90 13.58 -22.53
C THR A 68 -19.14 12.61 -21.60
N PRO A 69 -19.65 12.30 -20.40
CA PRO A 69 -19.03 11.32 -19.51
C PRO A 69 -18.74 9.98 -20.19
N GLN A 70 -19.67 9.49 -21.00
CA GLN A 70 -19.51 8.25 -21.77
C GLN A 70 -18.31 8.33 -22.71
N ARG A 71 -18.15 9.44 -23.43
CA ARG A 71 -17.04 9.63 -24.38
C ARG A 71 -15.71 9.87 -23.68
N ALA A 72 -15.70 10.62 -22.57
CA ALA A 72 -14.51 10.88 -21.79
C ALA A 72 -13.93 9.59 -21.20
N TRP A 73 -14.78 8.77 -20.57
CA TRP A 73 -14.37 7.49 -19.99
C TRP A 73 -14.02 6.43 -21.02
N ALA A 74 -14.83 6.28 -22.09
CA ALA A 74 -14.51 5.34 -23.16
C ALA A 74 -13.12 5.62 -23.77
N ARG A 75 -12.86 6.89 -24.13
CA ARG A 75 -11.60 7.28 -24.77
C ARG A 75 -10.38 7.09 -23.88
N THR A 76 -10.48 7.43 -22.59
CA THR A 76 -9.36 7.36 -21.65
C THR A 76 -9.03 5.92 -21.26
N LEU A 77 -10.07 5.10 -21.00
CA LEU A 77 -9.89 3.69 -20.69
C LEU A 77 -9.39 2.88 -21.90
N GLU A 78 -9.91 3.15 -23.10
CA GLU A 78 -9.42 2.52 -24.34
C GLU A 78 -7.96 2.87 -24.63
N ARG A 79 -7.58 4.14 -24.44
CA ARG A 79 -6.19 4.60 -24.58
C ARG A 79 -5.26 3.92 -23.58
N ALA A 80 -5.78 3.59 -22.41
CA ALA A 80 -5.06 2.85 -21.39
C ALA A 80 -5.11 1.32 -21.55
N GLY A 81 -5.69 0.82 -22.66
CA GLY A 81 -5.71 -0.60 -23.01
C GLY A 81 -6.86 -1.40 -22.38
N ILE A 82 -7.87 -0.74 -21.83
CA ILE A 82 -9.09 -1.36 -21.29
C ILE A 82 -10.21 -1.19 -22.32
N THR A 83 -10.74 -2.31 -22.81
CA THR A 83 -11.77 -2.31 -23.87
C THR A 83 -13.15 -2.75 -23.39
N GLU A 84 -13.26 -3.32 -22.19
CA GLU A 84 -14.52 -3.80 -21.62
C GLU A 84 -14.97 -2.90 -20.47
N GLY A 85 -16.29 -2.66 -20.35
CA GLY A 85 -16.87 -1.89 -19.24
C GLY A 85 -16.39 -0.44 -19.17
N THR A 86 -16.06 0.17 -20.32
CA THR A 86 -15.48 1.52 -20.37
C THR A 86 -16.51 2.64 -20.26
N GLN A 87 -17.78 2.34 -20.50
CA GLN A 87 -18.87 3.30 -20.38
C GLN A 87 -19.38 3.36 -18.93
N PRO A 88 -19.66 4.56 -18.39
CA PRO A 88 -20.29 4.74 -17.08
C PRO A 88 -21.67 4.09 -17.01
N ASP A 89 -21.98 3.45 -15.89
CA ASP A 89 -23.31 2.95 -15.55
C ASP A 89 -24.22 4.08 -15.01
N ASP A 90 -25.42 3.75 -14.55
CA ASP A 90 -26.40 4.70 -13.98
C ASP A 90 -25.87 5.48 -12.77
N ASP A 91 -24.92 4.92 -12.01
CA ASP A 91 -24.25 5.59 -10.89
C ASP A 91 -23.10 6.51 -11.36
N GLY A 92 -22.85 6.58 -12.67
CA GLY A 92 -21.78 7.34 -13.32
C GLY A 92 -20.40 6.69 -13.22
N VAL A 93 -20.31 5.46 -12.71
CA VAL A 93 -19.04 4.74 -12.54
C VAL A 93 -18.84 3.76 -13.72
N PRO A 94 -17.70 3.81 -14.41
CA PRO A 94 -17.35 2.77 -15.38
C PRO A 94 -17.12 1.41 -14.69
N PRO A 95 -17.77 0.31 -15.12
CA PRO A 95 -17.54 -1.02 -14.57
C PRO A 95 -16.08 -1.47 -14.61
N ALA A 96 -15.31 -0.97 -15.58
CA ALA A 96 -13.86 -1.14 -15.67
C ALA A 96 -13.13 -0.70 -14.39
N LEU A 97 -13.53 0.42 -13.77
CA LEU A 97 -12.92 0.88 -12.52
C LEU A 97 -13.19 -0.11 -11.39
N LEU A 98 -14.42 -0.59 -11.26
CA LEU A 98 -14.79 -1.58 -10.25
C LEU A 98 -14.02 -2.91 -10.44
N ALA A 99 -13.71 -3.28 -11.69
CA ALA A 99 -12.87 -4.43 -11.97
C ALA A 99 -11.41 -4.23 -11.52
N LEU A 100 -10.89 -2.99 -11.53
CA LEU A 100 -9.55 -2.66 -11.04
C LEU A 100 -9.43 -2.72 -9.51
N ALA A 101 -10.50 -2.42 -8.77
CA ALA A 101 -10.53 -2.56 -7.30
C ALA A 101 -10.38 -4.02 -6.84
N ARG A 102 -10.70 -4.99 -7.70
CA ARG A 102 -10.61 -6.41 -7.35
C ARG A 102 -9.13 -6.83 -7.31
N GLU A 103 -8.55 -6.86 -6.11
CA GLU A 103 -7.24 -7.46 -5.92
C GLU A 103 -7.24 -8.94 -6.38
N PRO A 104 -6.26 -9.37 -7.18
CA PRO A 104 -6.03 -10.78 -7.43
C PRO A 104 -5.34 -11.36 -6.20
N PRO A 105 -5.74 -12.55 -5.74
CA PRO A 105 -5.07 -13.19 -4.60
C PRO A 105 -3.61 -13.48 -4.97
N THR A 106 -2.66 -12.83 -4.31
CA THR A 106 -1.23 -13.20 -4.41
C THR A 106 -0.94 -14.32 -3.43
N GLY A 107 -0.42 -15.44 -3.94
CA GLY A 107 -0.14 -16.62 -3.14
C GLY A 107 0.75 -17.61 -3.86
N TRP A 108 1.48 -18.41 -3.09
CA TRP A 108 2.29 -19.50 -3.64
C TRP A 108 1.41 -20.64 -4.20
N LEU A 109 0.17 -20.74 -3.75
CA LEU A 109 -0.78 -21.78 -4.13
C LEU A 109 -1.69 -21.33 -5.29
N PRO A 110 -1.90 -22.16 -6.33
CA PRO A 110 -2.89 -21.91 -7.35
C PRO A 110 -4.30 -21.93 -6.75
N ARG A 111 -5.18 -21.03 -7.19
CA ARG A 111 -6.59 -21.00 -6.77
C ARG A 111 -7.52 -20.94 -7.96
N ARG A 112 -8.71 -21.53 -7.79
CA ARG A 112 -9.75 -21.58 -8.81
C ARG A 112 -10.66 -20.35 -8.69
N ARG A 113 -10.82 -19.58 -9.76
CA ARG A 113 -11.70 -18.40 -9.83
C ARG A 113 -12.40 -18.36 -11.19
N GLU A 114 -13.71 -18.09 -11.21
CA GLU A 114 -14.53 -18.05 -12.44
C GLU A 114 -14.32 -19.31 -13.32
N GLY A 115 -14.30 -20.48 -12.68
CA GLY A 115 -14.13 -21.77 -13.37
C GLY A 115 -12.70 -22.10 -13.82
N ARG A 116 -11.76 -21.14 -13.86
CA ARG A 116 -10.37 -21.33 -14.31
C ARG A 116 -9.37 -21.37 -13.14
N TRP A 117 -8.34 -22.18 -13.27
CA TRP A 117 -7.19 -22.17 -12.37
C TRP A 117 -6.27 -21.01 -12.75
N ARG A 118 -6.04 -20.08 -11.82
CA ARG A 118 -5.07 -19.00 -12.00
C ARG A 118 -3.97 -19.14 -10.95
N TRP A 119 -2.72 -19.08 -11.41
CA TRP A 119 -1.53 -19.16 -10.57
C TRP A 119 -0.66 -17.95 -10.82
N GLU A 120 -0.54 -17.10 -9.81
CA GLU A 120 0.30 -15.89 -9.85
C GLU A 120 1.28 -15.92 -8.67
N PRO A 121 2.40 -16.66 -8.82
CA PRO A 121 3.42 -16.72 -7.78
C PRO A 121 4.09 -15.36 -7.63
N PRO A 122 4.45 -14.96 -6.38
CA PRO A 122 5.06 -13.66 -6.10
C PRO A 122 6.54 -13.63 -6.53
N LEU A 123 6.80 -13.64 -7.84
CA LEU A 123 8.13 -13.53 -8.46
C LEU A 123 8.55 -12.04 -8.60
N PRO A 124 9.86 -11.70 -8.60
CA PRO A 124 10.35 -10.31 -8.56
C PRO A 124 9.74 -9.36 -9.61
N GLY A 125 9.70 -9.76 -10.89
CA GLY A 125 9.10 -8.94 -11.96
C GLY A 125 7.55 -8.91 -11.97
N ARG A 126 6.91 -9.82 -11.24
CA ARG A 126 5.45 -9.80 -11.00
C ARG A 126 5.09 -9.01 -9.74
N ARG A 127 6.02 -8.85 -8.79
CA ARG A 127 5.81 -8.07 -7.55
C ARG A 127 5.74 -6.57 -7.80
N GLY A 128 6.62 -6.01 -8.64
CA GLY A 128 6.53 -4.59 -9.04
C GLY A 128 5.18 -4.27 -9.69
N ARG A 129 4.74 -5.15 -10.61
CA ARG A 129 3.40 -5.12 -11.20
C ARG A 129 2.29 -5.24 -10.16
N SER A 130 2.41 -6.17 -9.22
CA SER A 130 1.43 -6.35 -8.13
C SER A 130 1.37 -5.14 -7.20
N ALA A 131 2.50 -4.49 -6.91
CA ALA A 131 2.55 -3.29 -6.08
C ALA A 131 1.90 -2.10 -6.77
N ARG A 132 2.20 -1.88 -8.06
CA ARG A 132 1.55 -0.81 -8.85
C ARG A 132 0.04 -1.06 -8.98
N ARG A 133 -0.36 -2.30 -9.25
CA ARG A 133 -1.77 -2.72 -9.30
C ARG A 133 -2.50 -2.55 -7.96
N ARG A 134 -1.80 -2.74 -6.83
CA ARG A 134 -2.33 -2.43 -5.48
C ARG A 134 -2.54 -0.94 -5.27
N LEU A 135 -1.61 -0.09 -5.72
CA LEU A 135 -1.77 1.37 -5.66
C LEU A 135 -2.95 1.82 -6.55
N THR A 136 -3.06 1.28 -7.76
CA THR A 136 -4.21 1.51 -8.65
C THR A 136 -5.50 1.08 -7.95
N ALA A 137 -5.55 -0.13 -7.38
CA ALA A 137 -6.73 -0.63 -6.66
C ALA A 137 -7.09 0.22 -5.44
N ALA A 138 -6.10 0.70 -4.67
CA ALA A 138 -6.27 1.58 -3.52
C ALA A 138 -6.93 2.92 -3.88
N ALA A 139 -6.67 3.41 -5.08
CA ALA A 139 -7.19 4.67 -5.58
C ALA A 139 -8.60 4.55 -6.19
N VAL A 140 -9.05 3.33 -6.52
CA VAL A 140 -10.37 3.10 -7.12
C VAL A 140 -11.53 3.57 -6.24
N PRO A 141 -11.60 3.26 -4.92
CA PRO A 141 -12.70 3.72 -4.08
C PRO A 141 -12.91 5.23 -4.12
N GLY A 142 -11.81 5.99 -4.17
CA GLY A 142 -11.85 7.45 -4.32
C GLY A 142 -12.40 7.90 -5.67
N ALA A 143 -11.96 7.26 -6.76
CA ALA A 143 -12.47 7.54 -8.10
C ALA A 143 -13.97 7.19 -8.23
N VAL A 144 -14.40 6.08 -7.65
CA VAL A 144 -15.80 5.64 -7.61
C VAL A 144 -16.66 6.65 -6.84
N ALA A 145 -16.21 7.07 -5.65
CA ALA A 145 -16.89 8.09 -4.86
C ALA A 145 -17.02 9.41 -5.61
N ALA A 146 -15.97 9.85 -6.31
CA ALA A 146 -16.02 11.05 -7.14
C ALA A 146 -17.04 10.95 -8.28
N CYS A 147 -17.05 9.83 -9.02
CA CYS A 147 -18.03 9.61 -10.07
C CYS A 147 -19.46 9.68 -9.52
N ARG A 148 -19.75 8.93 -8.45
CA ARG A 148 -21.08 8.93 -7.82
C ARG A 148 -21.48 10.30 -7.28
N LEU A 149 -20.55 11.04 -6.69
CA LEU A 149 -20.80 12.38 -6.19
C LEU A 149 -21.23 13.32 -7.32
N THR A 150 -20.58 13.24 -8.47
CA THR A 150 -20.92 14.10 -9.60
C THR A 150 -22.23 13.72 -10.26
N THR A 151 -22.56 12.42 -10.33
CA THR A 151 -23.88 11.94 -10.73
C THR A 151 -24.95 12.46 -9.78
N ALA A 152 -24.68 12.46 -8.47
CA ALA A 152 -25.60 12.95 -7.45
C ALA A 152 -25.80 14.47 -7.47
N LEU A 153 -24.83 15.25 -7.98
CA LEU A 153 -24.88 16.71 -8.04
C LEU A 153 -25.26 17.28 -9.41
N GLY A 154 -25.16 16.50 -10.49
CA GLY A 154 -25.63 16.87 -11.83
C GLY A 154 -24.70 17.73 -12.70
N ALA A 155 -23.58 18.29 -12.18
CA ALA A 155 -22.43 18.89 -12.90
C ALA A 155 -21.46 19.59 -11.90
N PRO A 156 -20.20 19.96 -12.25
CA PRO A 156 -19.30 19.50 -13.31
C PRO A 156 -18.18 18.58 -12.76
N LEU A 157 -18.05 17.39 -13.36
CA LEU A 157 -17.19 16.27 -12.92
C LEU A 157 -15.67 16.55 -12.96
N ALA A 158 -15.22 17.56 -13.71
CA ALA A 158 -13.80 17.84 -13.90
C ALA A 158 -13.07 18.22 -12.60
N GLY A 159 -13.64 19.12 -11.78
CA GLY A 159 -12.99 19.55 -10.53
C GLY A 159 -12.91 18.44 -9.47
N VAL A 160 -13.94 17.59 -9.40
CA VAL A 160 -13.96 16.45 -8.47
C VAL A 160 -12.93 15.39 -8.89
N LEU A 161 -12.81 15.08 -10.18
CA LEU A 161 -11.80 14.14 -10.69
C LEU A 161 -10.38 14.68 -10.54
N GLU A 162 -10.16 15.98 -10.75
CA GLU A 162 -8.86 16.63 -10.53
C GLU A 162 -8.42 16.53 -9.06
N ALA A 163 -9.34 16.71 -8.11
CA ALA A 163 -9.07 16.52 -6.69
C ALA A 163 -8.64 15.08 -6.37
N VAL A 164 -9.33 14.08 -6.92
CA VAL A 164 -8.94 12.67 -6.76
C VAL A 164 -7.60 12.40 -7.43
N ALA A 165 -7.38 12.91 -8.65
CA ALA A 165 -6.13 12.74 -9.37
C ALA A 165 -4.93 13.34 -8.61
N GLY A 166 -5.11 14.52 -7.99
CA GLY A 166 -4.14 15.13 -7.09
C GLY A 166 -3.80 14.23 -5.90
N GLY A 167 -4.82 13.70 -5.22
CA GLY A 167 -4.62 12.75 -4.12
C GLY A 167 -3.89 11.47 -4.53
N VAL A 168 -4.17 10.94 -5.72
CA VAL A 168 -3.48 9.76 -6.27
C VAL A 168 -2.02 10.06 -6.62
N ALA A 169 -1.75 11.22 -7.24
CA ALA A 169 -0.40 11.65 -7.60
C ALA A 169 0.47 11.87 -6.34
N GLU A 170 -0.07 12.52 -5.31
CA GLU A 170 0.62 12.75 -4.03
C GLU A 170 0.92 11.43 -3.30
N SER A 171 -0.02 10.48 -3.30
CA SER A 171 0.21 9.14 -2.74
C SER A 171 1.36 8.40 -3.45
N GLY A 172 1.44 8.54 -4.79
CA GLY A 172 2.55 8.01 -5.58
C GLY A 172 3.90 8.64 -5.23
N GLN A 173 3.94 9.96 -5.03
CA GLN A 173 5.16 10.68 -4.63
C GLN A 173 5.63 10.28 -3.22
N ALA A 174 4.70 10.11 -2.27
CA ALA A 174 5.02 9.67 -0.91
C ALA A 174 5.68 8.27 -0.90
N GLU A 175 5.16 7.33 -1.71
CA GLU A 175 5.76 6.01 -1.86
C GLU A 175 7.14 6.06 -2.54
N ALA A 176 7.32 6.92 -3.55
CA ALA A 176 8.61 7.12 -4.20
C ALA A 176 9.66 7.69 -3.22
N SER A 177 9.28 8.65 -2.38
CA SER A 177 10.13 9.20 -1.32
C SER A 177 10.52 8.11 -0.30
N ARG A 178 9.54 7.32 0.16
CA ARG A 178 9.77 6.19 1.08
C ARG A 178 10.74 5.16 0.51
N ARG A 179 10.67 4.88 -0.80
CA ARG A 179 11.61 3.97 -1.48
C ARG A 179 13.03 4.52 -1.48
N THR A 180 13.19 5.81 -1.77
CA THR A 180 14.48 6.50 -1.78
C THR A 180 15.09 6.53 -0.38
N ALA A 181 14.32 6.91 0.65
CA ALA A 181 14.78 6.97 2.05
C ALA A 181 15.23 5.59 2.57
N LEU A 182 14.55 4.52 2.16
CA LEU A 182 14.87 3.16 2.60
C LEU A 182 15.95 2.47 1.75
N SER A 183 16.51 3.13 0.73
CA SER A 183 17.56 2.56 -0.14
C SER A 183 18.87 2.32 0.62
N GLY A 184 19.32 3.30 1.41
CA GLY A 184 20.56 3.24 2.19
C GLY A 184 20.58 2.13 3.25
N PRO A 185 19.63 2.11 4.20
CA PRO A 185 19.55 1.05 5.23
C PRO A 185 19.40 -0.35 4.64
N ARG A 186 18.70 -0.51 3.51
CA ARG A 186 18.56 -1.80 2.82
C ARG A 186 19.84 -2.25 2.14
N ALA A 187 20.63 -1.34 1.58
CA ALA A 187 21.92 -1.67 0.97
C ALA A 187 22.89 -2.21 2.03
N THR A 188 23.00 -1.54 3.18
CA THR A 188 23.85 -1.97 4.30
C THR A 188 23.41 -3.32 4.88
N ALA A 189 22.11 -3.49 5.10
CA ALA A 189 21.54 -4.76 5.57
C ALA A 189 21.87 -5.94 4.64
N ARG A 190 21.84 -5.71 3.32
CA ARG A 190 22.19 -6.73 2.32
C ARG A 190 23.67 -7.06 2.30
N LEU A 191 24.55 -6.05 2.41
CA LEU A 191 26.00 -6.28 2.46
C LEU A 191 26.37 -7.13 3.68
N LEU A 192 25.78 -6.83 4.84
CA LEU A 192 25.98 -7.61 6.06
C LEU A 192 25.37 -9.02 5.96
N ALA A 193 24.22 -9.17 5.31
CA ALA A 193 23.60 -10.48 5.08
C ALA A 193 24.38 -11.38 4.09
N LEU A 194 25.24 -10.80 3.23
CA LEU A 194 26.13 -11.53 2.33
C LEU A 194 27.46 -11.94 2.98
N LEU A 195 27.77 -11.43 4.17
CA LEU A 195 29.03 -11.70 4.86
C LEU A 195 29.20 -13.19 5.23
N PRO A 196 28.19 -13.91 5.77
CA PRO A 196 28.35 -15.32 6.15
C PRO A 196 28.70 -16.29 5.01
N PRO A 197 28.02 -16.29 3.83
CA PRO A 197 28.41 -17.18 2.74
C PRO A 197 29.78 -16.81 2.16
N VAL A 198 30.15 -15.52 2.15
CA VAL A 198 31.49 -15.08 1.74
C VAL A 198 32.55 -15.58 2.73
N GLY A 199 32.27 -15.55 4.03
CA GLY A 199 33.14 -16.09 5.08
C GLY A 199 33.35 -17.60 4.94
N LEU A 200 32.29 -18.37 4.67
CA LEU A 200 32.38 -19.81 4.39
C LEU A 200 33.20 -20.11 3.13
N LEU A 201 33.03 -19.30 2.08
CA LEU A 201 33.77 -19.43 0.83
C LEU A 201 35.26 -19.12 1.02
N LEU A 202 35.59 -18.03 1.72
CA LEU A 202 36.98 -17.69 2.09
C LEU A 202 37.61 -18.78 2.96
N GLY A 203 36.88 -19.27 3.97
CA GLY A 203 37.36 -20.35 4.85
C GLY A 203 37.67 -21.63 4.07
N SER A 204 36.82 -21.99 3.10
CA SER A 204 37.08 -23.14 2.22
C SER A 204 38.28 -22.94 1.30
N ALA A 205 38.55 -21.70 0.86
CA ALA A 205 39.69 -21.37 0.00
C ALA A 205 41.04 -21.39 0.76
N VAL A 206 41.02 -21.09 2.06
CA VAL A 206 42.18 -21.18 2.97
C VAL A 206 42.50 -22.64 3.34
N GLY A 207 41.66 -23.59 2.93
CA GLY A 207 41.87 -25.01 3.18
C GLY A 207 41.24 -25.53 4.47
N ALA A 208 40.55 -24.68 5.24
CA ALA A 208 39.67 -25.18 6.29
C ALA A 208 38.59 -26.06 5.65
N HIS A 209 38.20 -27.16 6.31
CA HIS A 209 37.14 -28.06 5.83
C HIS A 209 35.84 -27.86 6.63
N PRO A 210 35.23 -26.66 6.62
CA PRO A 210 34.06 -26.36 7.45
C PRO A 210 32.86 -27.25 7.09
N GLY A 211 32.79 -27.70 5.83
CA GLY A 211 31.73 -28.60 5.36
C GLY A 211 31.78 -30.00 5.97
N GLN A 212 32.95 -30.51 6.37
CA GLN A 212 33.03 -31.77 7.10
C GLN A 212 32.55 -31.55 8.54
N MET A 213 33.15 -30.57 9.23
CA MET A 213 32.84 -30.27 10.62
C MET A 213 31.38 -29.87 10.90
N LEU A 214 30.69 -29.19 9.97
CA LEU A 214 29.26 -28.88 10.09
C LEU A 214 28.35 -30.10 9.85
N LEU A 215 28.80 -31.14 9.16
CA LEU A 215 27.94 -32.24 8.68
C LEU A 215 28.33 -33.62 9.24
N ASP A 216 29.35 -33.68 10.09
CA ASP A 216 29.80 -34.92 10.78
C ASP A 216 28.79 -35.44 11.82
N GLY A 217 27.62 -34.82 11.97
CA GLY A 217 26.56 -35.23 12.92
C GLY A 217 26.85 -34.91 14.38
N GLY A 218 27.98 -34.26 14.67
CA GLY A 218 28.37 -33.80 16.01
C GLY A 218 27.86 -32.41 16.36
N TRP A 219 28.47 -31.79 17.38
CA TRP A 219 28.12 -30.45 17.86
C TRP A 219 28.19 -29.37 16.76
N GLY A 220 29.06 -29.53 15.76
CA GLY A 220 29.16 -28.62 14.61
C GLY A 220 27.89 -28.55 13.75
N SER A 221 27.14 -29.65 13.64
CA SER A 221 25.85 -29.71 12.94
C SER A 221 24.75 -28.97 13.67
N ALA A 222 24.70 -29.12 15.00
CA ALA A 222 23.76 -28.38 15.84
C ALA A 222 24.01 -26.86 15.75
N LEU A 223 25.28 -26.42 15.77
CA LEU A 223 25.66 -25.02 15.57
C LEU A 223 25.28 -24.51 14.18
N GLY A 224 25.49 -25.29 13.12
CA GLY A 224 25.13 -24.94 11.75
C GLY A 224 23.62 -24.75 11.54
N VAL A 225 22.82 -25.67 12.08
CA VAL A 225 21.34 -25.57 12.07
C VAL A 225 20.87 -24.36 12.87
N ALA A 226 21.45 -24.12 14.05
CA ALA A 226 21.12 -22.96 14.87
C ALA A 226 21.38 -21.64 14.12
N GLY A 227 22.51 -21.53 13.41
CA GLY A 227 22.83 -20.35 12.58
C GLY A 227 21.85 -20.14 11.41
N LEU A 228 21.44 -21.22 10.72
CA LEU A 228 20.43 -21.16 9.65
C LEU A 228 19.05 -20.73 10.18
N VAL A 229 18.65 -21.24 11.34
CA VAL A 229 17.39 -20.86 12.00
C VAL A 229 17.41 -19.40 12.43
N LEU A 230 18.50 -18.93 13.03
CA LEU A 230 18.67 -17.51 13.41
C LEU A 230 18.55 -16.59 12.20
N MET A 231 19.15 -16.98 11.06
CA MET A 231 19.09 -16.22 9.82
C MET A 231 17.68 -16.19 9.22
N GLY A 232 16.94 -17.31 9.27
CA GLY A 232 15.54 -17.37 8.87
C GLY A 232 14.63 -16.49 9.72
N ILE A 233 14.83 -16.48 11.05
CA ILE A 233 14.07 -15.64 11.99
C ILE A 233 14.34 -14.15 11.75
N GLY A 234 15.60 -13.76 11.54
CA GLY A 234 15.98 -12.37 11.25
C GLY A 234 15.31 -11.83 9.98
N HIS A 235 15.22 -12.66 8.93
CA HIS A 235 14.56 -12.28 7.68
C HIS A 235 13.03 -12.21 7.81
N TRP A 236 12.43 -13.13 8.57
CA TRP A 236 11.00 -13.14 8.84
C TRP A 236 10.55 -11.93 9.66
N LEU A 237 11.28 -11.58 10.72
CA LEU A 237 11.02 -10.38 11.52
C LEU A 237 11.12 -9.10 10.68
N THR A 238 12.17 -9.02 9.84
CA THR A 238 12.38 -7.89 8.91
C THR A 238 11.23 -7.76 7.90
N ALA A 239 10.80 -8.88 7.30
CA ALA A 239 9.68 -8.88 6.36
C ALA A 239 8.36 -8.49 7.04
N ARG A 240 8.12 -8.97 8.26
CA ARG A 240 6.92 -8.70 9.05
C ARG A 240 6.85 -7.24 9.51
N LEU A 241 7.97 -6.63 9.93
CA LEU A 241 8.03 -5.22 10.32
C LEU A 241 7.75 -4.28 9.14
N VAL A 242 8.22 -4.62 7.94
CA VAL A 242 7.90 -3.80 6.75
C VAL A 242 6.47 -4.05 6.27
N ALA A 243 5.96 -5.28 6.34
CA ALA A 243 4.56 -5.56 6.00
C ALA A 243 3.57 -4.87 6.94
N ALA A 244 3.91 -4.75 8.23
CA ALA A 244 3.10 -4.04 9.21
C ALA A 244 3.09 -2.50 9.03
N ALA A 245 4.04 -1.96 8.26
CA ALA A 245 4.16 -0.52 8.01
C ALA A 245 3.47 -0.06 6.72
N VAL A 246 2.98 -0.98 5.88
CA VAL A 246 2.21 -0.65 4.68
C VAL A 246 0.73 -0.62 5.08
N ALA A 247 0.16 0.58 5.19
CA ALA A 247 -1.25 0.79 5.51
C ALA A 247 -2.17 0.06 4.53
N ARG A 248 -3.35 -0.35 5.01
CA ARG A 248 -4.33 -1.12 4.23
C ARG A 248 -5.04 -0.21 3.21
N PRO A 249 -5.04 -0.58 1.91
CA PRO A 249 -5.54 0.27 0.82
C PRO A 249 -7.06 0.31 0.60
N ASP A 250 -7.87 -0.28 1.48
CA ASP A 250 -9.26 -0.60 1.13
C ASP A 250 -10.31 0.50 1.43
N GLU A 251 -9.95 1.68 1.96
CA GLU A 251 -10.93 2.70 2.34
C GLU A 251 -10.62 4.11 1.82
N VAL A 252 -11.69 4.88 1.56
CA VAL A 252 -11.62 6.29 1.14
C VAL A 252 -11.03 7.13 2.27
N ASP A 253 -9.94 7.80 1.98
CA ASP A 253 -9.19 8.65 2.91
C ASP A 253 -10.03 9.84 3.44
N GLU A 254 -9.91 10.16 4.75
CA GLU A 254 -10.33 11.42 5.38
C GLU A 254 -10.04 12.67 4.51
N ALA A 255 -8.80 12.82 4.02
CA ALA A 255 -8.41 13.99 3.22
C ALA A 255 -9.22 14.07 1.92
N LEU A 256 -9.48 12.90 1.29
CA LEU A 256 -10.28 12.83 0.08
C LEU A 256 -11.75 13.17 0.34
N VAL A 257 -12.32 12.77 1.47
CA VAL A 257 -13.68 13.18 1.85
C VAL A 257 -13.79 14.70 1.95
N LEU A 258 -12.79 15.38 2.52
CA LEU A 258 -12.76 16.83 2.60
C LEU A 258 -12.62 17.49 1.22
N ASP A 259 -11.81 16.92 0.31
CA ASP A 259 -11.72 17.43 -1.07
C ASP A 259 -13.03 17.26 -1.83
N LEU A 260 -13.68 16.11 -1.68
CA LEU A 260 -14.96 15.83 -2.31
C LEU A 260 -16.03 16.80 -1.80
N ALA A 261 -16.04 17.12 -0.50
CA ALA A 261 -16.89 18.15 0.08
C ALA A 261 -16.58 19.54 -0.50
N GLY A 262 -15.29 19.91 -0.56
CA GLY A 262 -14.85 21.18 -1.11
C GLY A 262 -15.22 21.34 -2.58
N ALA A 263 -15.06 20.27 -3.37
CA ALA A 263 -15.41 20.23 -4.78
C ALA A 263 -16.94 20.29 -4.99
N ALA A 264 -17.75 19.64 -4.14
CA ALA A 264 -19.20 19.77 -4.15
C ALA A 264 -19.65 21.22 -3.91
N LEU A 265 -19.07 21.87 -2.91
CA LEU A 265 -19.36 23.28 -2.58
C LEU A 265 -18.90 24.22 -3.69
N ALA A 266 -17.73 24.00 -4.29
CA ALA A 266 -17.23 24.75 -5.43
C ALA A 266 -18.10 24.58 -6.69
N ALA A 267 -18.74 23.42 -6.84
CA ALA A 267 -19.74 23.17 -7.86
C ALA A 267 -21.11 23.84 -7.56
N GLY A 268 -21.24 24.54 -6.43
CA GLY A 268 -22.45 25.27 -6.05
C GLY A 268 -23.43 24.50 -5.17
N ALA A 269 -23.05 23.31 -4.66
CA ALA A 269 -23.88 22.63 -3.68
C ALA A 269 -23.95 23.45 -2.38
N SER A 270 -25.12 23.45 -1.73
CA SER A 270 -25.23 23.94 -0.34
C SER A 270 -24.57 22.95 0.62
N VAL A 271 -24.23 23.36 1.84
CA VAL A 271 -23.68 22.45 2.88
C VAL A 271 -24.57 21.20 3.08
N PRO A 272 -25.91 21.32 3.25
CA PRO A 272 -26.77 20.15 3.35
C PRO A 272 -26.83 19.30 2.08
N GLY A 273 -26.74 19.93 0.90
CA GLY A 273 -26.69 19.24 -0.39
C GLY A 273 -25.40 18.46 -0.59
N ALA A 274 -24.26 19.04 -0.22
CA ALA A 274 -22.95 18.40 -0.25
C ALA A 274 -22.91 17.20 0.69
N LEU A 275 -23.43 17.31 1.92
CA LEU A 275 -23.52 16.20 2.87
C LEU A 275 -24.38 15.04 2.36
N GLN A 276 -25.54 15.33 1.75
CA GLN A 276 -26.37 14.29 1.15
C GLN A 276 -25.70 13.63 -0.06
N ALA A 277 -25.06 14.41 -0.92
CA ALA A 277 -24.37 13.89 -2.09
C ALA A 277 -23.17 13.02 -1.69
N LEU A 278 -22.39 13.44 -0.69
CA LEU A 278 -21.31 12.65 -0.09
C LEU A 278 -21.85 11.36 0.55
N GLY A 279 -22.94 11.46 1.32
CA GLY A 279 -23.58 10.29 1.93
C GLY A 279 -23.99 9.24 0.90
N ARG A 280 -24.62 9.67 -0.21
CA ARG A 280 -24.96 8.77 -1.32
C ARG A 280 -23.71 8.20 -2.02
N ALA A 281 -22.70 9.04 -2.28
CA ALA A 281 -21.50 8.65 -3.00
C ALA A 281 -20.64 7.63 -2.22
N LEU A 282 -20.52 7.82 -0.91
CA LEU A 282 -19.72 6.99 0.00
C LEU A 282 -20.52 5.82 0.58
N GLY A 283 -21.84 5.77 0.39
CA GLY A 283 -22.73 4.81 1.07
C GLY A 283 -22.83 5.07 2.57
N ASP A 284 -22.68 6.33 2.98
CA ASP A 284 -22.73 6.77 4.37
C ASP A 284 -24.09 7.42 4.67
N GLU A 285 -25.02 6.61 5.18
CA GLU A 285 -26.39 7.05 5.49
C GLU A 285 -26.42 8.16 6.55
N GLU A 286 -25.47 8.16 7.48
CA GLU A 286 -25.40 9.14 8.58
C GLU A 286 -25.23 10.57 8.02
N LEU A 287 -24.30 10.77 7.08
CA LEU A 287 -24.13 12.06 6.38
C LEU A 287 -25.39 12.48 5.62
N GLY A 288 -26.11 11.50 5.05
CA GLY A 288 -27.40 11.73 4.42
C GLY A 288 -28.47 12.21 5.41
N VAL A 289 -28.48 11.66 6.63
CA VAL A 289 -29.37 12.09 7.72
C VAL A 289 -29.01 13.51 8.16
N VAL A 290 -27.75 13.82 8.41
CA VAL A 290 -27.30 15.18 8.80
C VAL A 290 -27.78 16.21 7.78
N GLY A 291 -27.51 15.97 6.49
CA GLY A 291 -27.91 16.90 5.44
C GLY A 291 -29.44 17.05 5.32
N ARG A 292 -30.23 16.00 5.56
CA ARG A 292 -31.69 16.12 5.60
C ARG A 292 -32.18 16.88 6.83
N ALA A 293 -31.60 16.62 8.00
CA ALA A 293 -31.95 17.31 9.25
C ALA A 293 -31.72 18.82 9.14
N LEU A 294 -30.57 19.24 8.58
CA LEU A 294 -30.29 20.66 8.33
C LEU A 294 -31.30 21.30 7.36
N LEU A 295 -31.73 20.60 6.31
CA LEU A 295 -32.78 21.09 5.41
C LEU A 295 -34.16 21.19 6.07
N LEU A 296 -34.43 20.34 7.05
CA LEU A 296 -35.66 20.37 7.85
C LEU A 296 -35.62 21.43 8.96
N GLY A 297 -34.52 22.16 9.10
CA GLY A 297 -34.37 23.25 10.06
C GLY A 297 -33.82 22.83 11.43
N ALA A 298 -33.30 21.61 11.57
CA ALA A 298 -32.56 21.23 12.77
C ALA A 298 -31.32 22.12 12.95
N ASP A 299 -30.96 22.39 14.21
CA ASP A 299 -29.70 23.06 14.49
C ASP A 299 -28.49 22.16 14.16
N TRP A 300 -27.29 22.75 14.14
CA TRP A 300 -26.07 22.03 13.75
C TRP A 300 -25.81 20.79 14.62
N GLU A 301 -25.88 20.94 15.94
CA GLU A 301 -25.58 19.86 16.89
C GLU A 301 -26.65 18.76 16.83
N GLU A 302 -27.93 19.14 16.68
CA GLU A 302 -29.04 18.23 16.51
C GLU A 302 -28.93 17.42 15.22
N ALA A 303 -28.56 18.05 14.11
CA ALA A 303 -28.37 17.36 12.84
C ALA A 303 -27.27 16.29 12.92
N TRP A 304 -26.12 16.62 13.52
CA TRP A 304 -25.02 15.65 13.69
C TRP A 304 -25.34 14.56 14.71
N ARG A 305 -26.09 14.88 15.79
CA ARG A 305 -26.60 13.89 16.75
C ARG A 305 -27.57 12.91 16.09
N ALA A 306 -28.51 13.41 15.28
CA ALA A 306 -29.43 12.59 14.50
C ALA A 306 -28.68 11.68 13.52
N GLY A 307 -27.64 12.20 12.86
CA GLY A 307 -26.75 11.42 12.01
C GLY A 307 -26.09 10.24 12.73
N ARG A 308 -25.64 10.44 13.97
CA ARG A 308 -25.03 9.38 14.81
C ARG A 308 -26.03 8.32 15.32
N GLY A 309 -27.33 8.50 15.06
CA GLY A 309 -28.38 7.66 15.62
C GLY A 309 -28.58 7.85 17.13
N GLU A 310 -28.14 8.98 17.68
CA GLU A 310 -28.36 9.37 19.07
C GLU A 310 -29.79 9.95 19.18
N GLU A 311 -30.81 9.09 19.27
CA GLU A 311 -32.21 9.52 19.40
C GLU A 311 -32.42 10.38 20.67
N ILE A 312 -33.11 11.50 20.51
CA ILE A 312 -33.65 12.29 21.62
C ILE A 312 -34.90 11.56 22.13
N GLY A 313 -34.72 10.64 23.09
CA GLY A 313 -35.84 10.10 23.88
C GLY A 313 -36.22 8.63 23.73
N ALA A 314 -35.33 7.76 23.23
CA ALA A 314 -35.54 6.31 23.40
C ALA A 314 -35.14 5.89 24.82
N GLY A 315 -36.16 5.60 25.63
CA GLY A 315 -36.02 4.99 26.95
C GLY A 315 -35.21 3.70 26.92
N GLU A 316 -34.69 3.36 28.08
CA GLU A 316 -33.75 2.29 28.41
C GLU A 316 -34.28 0.86 28.14
N ASP A 317 -34.88 0.57 26.99
CA ASP A 317 -35.44 -0.76 26.70
C ASP A 317 -35.13 -1.16 25.25
N MET A 318 -33.86 -1.45 24.96
CA MET A 318 -33.42 -2.52 24.04
C MET A 318 -31.89 -2.58 23.98
N ALA A 319 -31.28 -2.90 25.12
CA ALA A 319 -29.91 -3.38 25.16
C ALA A 319 -29.87 -4.91 25.01
N GLU A 320 -30.49 -5.47 23.96
CA GLU A 320 -30.40 -6.92 23.69
C GLU A 320 -29.51 -7.24 22.49
N LYS A 321 -28.29 -7.66 22.84
CA LYS A 321 -27.41 -8.63 22.16
C LYS A 321 -27.13 -8.42 20.66
N THR A 322 -25.97 -7.85 20.37
CA THR A 322 -25.16 -8.30 19.22
C THR A 322 -23.71 -8.50 19.67
N TYR A 323 -23.43 -9.72 20.12
CA TYR A 323 -22.08 -10.21 20.34
C TYR A 323 -21.52 -10.70 18.99
N THR A 324 -21.06 -9.77 18.16
CA THR A 324 -20.06 -10.06 17.11
C THR A 324 -19.36 -8.75 16.78
N ARG A 325 -18.19 -8.49 17.38
CA ARG A 325 -17.49 -7.21 17.17
C ARG A 325 -16.18 -7.35 16.39
N PRO A 326 -16.23 -7.56 15.06
CA PRO A 326 -15.11 -7.29 14.15
C PRO A 326 -15.31 -5.95 13.40
N GLY A 327 -15.49 -4.83 14.11
CA GLY A 327 -15.79 -3.54 13.46
C GLY A 327 -15.60 -2.25 14.27
N TRP A 328 -15.06 -2.31 15.49
CA TRP A 328 -14.87 -1.09 16.30
C TRP A 328 -13.84 -0.13 15.68
N TRP A 329 -12.80 -0.64 15.03
CA TRP A 329 -11.81 0.17 14.31
C TRP A 329 -12.42 0.94 13.13
N ARG A 330 -13.39 0.35 12.41
CA ARG A 330 -14.12 1.05 11.33
C ARG A 330 -14.98 2.18 11.87
N ARG A 331 -15.58 2.00 13.06
CA ARG A 331 -16.38 3.02 13.71
C ARG A 331 -15.51 4.22 14.11
N ASP A 332 -14.33 3.99 14.65
CA ASP A 332 -13.38 5.06 15.00
C ASP A 332 -12.91 5.85 13.76
N GLU A 333 -12.67 5.17 12.65
CA GLU A 333 -12.24 5.82 11.39
C GLU A 333 -13.35 6.65 10.75
N LYS A 334 -14.57 6.09 10.69
CA LYS A 334 -15.76 6.83 10.25
C LYS A 334 -16.00 8.07 11.10
N GLN A 335 -15.93 7.93 12.41
CA GLN A 335 -16.18 9.04 13.34
C GLN A 335 -15.10 10.13 13.23
N ARG A 336 -13.83 9.77 12.94
CA ARG A 336 -12.79 10.73 12.58
C ARG A 336 -13.12 11.51 11.31
N ARG A 337 -13.57 10.84 10.24
CA ARG A 337 -14.00 11.49 8.99
C ARG A 337 -15.11 12.50 9.24
N HIS A 338 -16.13 12.11 10.00
CA HIS A 338 -17.25 12.97 10.38
C HIS A 338 -16.80 14.18 11.19
N ALA A 339 -16.02 13.97 12.25
CA ALA A 339 -15.55 15.07 13.09
C ALA A 339 -14.71 16.10 12.32
N ARG A 340 -13.91 15.66 11.33
CA ARG A 340 -13.15 16.57 10.45
C ARG A 340 -14.06 17.37 9.53
N LEU A 341 -15.04 16.70 8.92
CA LEU A 341 -16.00 17.33 8.03
C LEU A 341 -16.86 18.34 8.80
N GLU A 342 -17.37 17.93 9.97
CA GLU A 342 -18.11 18.76 10.91
C GLU A 342 -17.31 20.02 11.28
N ALA A 343 -16.06 19.85 11.74
CA ALA A 343 -15.21 20.98 12.12
C ALA A 343 -14.93 21.97 10.98
N CYS A 344 -14.85 21.49 9.72
CA CYS A 344 -14.60 22.35 8.58
C CYS A 344 -15.86 23.06 8.06
N LEU A 345 -17.02 22.45 8.21
CA LEU A 345 -18.28 22.99 7.69
C LEU A 345 -19.00 23.89 8.70
N ARG A 346 -18.81 23.64 10.00
CA ARG A 346 -19.46 24.38 11.09
C ARG A 346 -19.28 25.90 10.99
N PRO A 347 -18.06 26.46 10.82
CA PRO A 347 -17.90 27.92 10.71
C PRO A 347 -18.61 28.50 9.49
N GLY A 348 -18.76 27.72 8.41
CA GLY A 348 -19.50 28.16 7.24
C GLY A 348 -21.02 28.14 7.42
N TRP A 349 -21.51 27.28 8.31
CA TRP A 349 -22.93 27.21 8.66
C TRP A 349 -23.33 28.23 9.73
N GLU A 350 -22.56 28.32 10.82
CA GLU A 350 -22.87 29.19 11.97
C GLU A 350 -22.48 30.65 11.72
N ASP A 351 -21.31 30.90 11.13
CA ASP A 351 -20.72 32.24 10.99
C ASP A 351 -20.72 32.77 9.54
N GLY A 352 -21.19 31.97 8.58
CA GLY A 352 -21.18 32.32 7.15
C GLY A 352 -19.78 32.40 6.52
N ALA A 353 -18.76 31.84 7.17
CA ALA A 353 -17.40 31.78 6.62
C ALA A 353 -17.37 30.90 5.35
N ALA A 354 -16.47 31.18 4.41
CA ALA A 354 -16.30 30.30 3.25
C ALA A 354 -15.70 28.95 3.70
N PRO A 355 -16.38 27.79 3.54
CA PRO A 355 -15.88 26.50 4.02
C PRO A 355 -14.76 25.90 3.16
N ALA A 356 -14.65 26.30 1.88
CA ALA A 356 -13.73 25.68 0.93
C ALA A 356 -12.24 25.81 1.31
N PRO A 357 -11.72 26.98 1.75
CA PRO A 357 -10.32 27.09 2.20
C PRO A 357 -10.01 26.25 3.43
N LEU A 358 -10.97 26.12 4.36
CA LEU A 358 -10.79 25.33 5.58
C LEU A 358 -10.75 23.83 5.29
N LEU A 359 -11.62 23.36 4.37
CA LEU A 359 -11.58 22.00 3.84
C LEU A 359 -10.25 21.70 3.15
N ALA A 360 -9.82 22.57 2.23
CA ALA A 360 -8.58 22.40 1.47
C ALA A 360 -7.34 22.42 2.38
N GLY A 361 -7.28 23.37 3.32
CA GLY A 361 -6.18 23.48 4.27
C GLY A 361 -6.10 22.28 5.23
N THR A 362 -7.25 21.80 5.72
CA THR A 362 -7.30 20.61 6.58
C THR A 362 -6.92 19.35 5.81
N ALA A 363 -7.40 19.18 4.58
CA ALA A 363 -6.99 18.08 3.71
C ALA A 363 -5.49 18.09 3.45
N ALA A 364 -4.91 19.25 3.12
CA ALA A 364 -3.46 19.41 2.95
C ALA A 364 -2.67 19.08 4.22
N SER A 365 -3.16 19.54 5.39
CA SER A 365 -2.55 19.22 6.69
C SER A 365 -2.58 17.72 7.00
N LEU A 366 -3.70 17.03 6.70
CA LEU A 366 -3.81 15.58 6.87
C LEU A 366 -2.81 14.83 5.99
N ARG A 367 -2.66 15.25 4.72
CA ARG A 367 -1.68 14.64 3.80
C ARG A 367 -0.24 14.89 4.25
N ALA A 368 0.09 16.12 4.65
CA ALA A 368 1.40 16.46 5.20
C ALA A 368 1.72 15.66 6.47
N GLY A 369 0.73 15.50 7.36
CA GLY A 369 0.87 14.69 8.58
C GLY A 369 1.11 13.21 8.29
N ARG A 370 0.46 12.65 7.27
CA ARG A 370 0.70 11.26 6.81
C ARG A 370 2.10 11.09 6.24
N GLN A 371 2.53 12.02 5.38
CA GLN A 371 3.86 12.01 4.81
C GLN A 371 4.94 12.05 5.91
N ALA A 372 4.78 12.93 6.90
CA ALA A 372 5.69 12.99 8.04
C ALA A 372 5.65 11.71 8.91
N ALA A 373 4.47 11.14 9.13
CA ALA A 373 4.32 9.88 9.87
C ALA A 373 4.98 8.70 9.14
N ASP A 374 4.87 8.67 7.81
CA ASP A 374 5.49 7.69 6.92
C ASP A 374 7.01 7.80 6.91
N GLU A 375 7.53 9.02 6.84
CA GLU A 375 8.97 9.31 6.93
C GLU A 375 9.52 8.89 8.30
N ALA A 376 8.88 9.31 9.39
CA ALA A 376 9.26 8.91 10.74
C ALA A 376 9.13 7.39 10.96
N ALA A 377 8.14 6.73 10.36
CA ALA A 377 8.04 5.27 10.37
C ALA A 377 9.19 4.60 9.61
N ALA A 378 9.58 5.14 8.46
CA ALA A 378 10.72 4.67 7.67
C ALA A 378 12.05 4.83 8.45
N GLU A 379 12.26 5.96 9.12
CA GLU A 379 13.44 6.19 9.98
C GLU A 379 13.47 5.24 11.18
N ARG A 380 12.34 5.10 11.89
CA ARG A 380 12.22 4.15 13.01
C ARG A 380 12.44 2.71 12.55
N LEU A 381 11.98 2.36 11.35
CA LEU A 381 12.27 1.08 10.73
C LEU A 381 13.76 0.95 10.42
N ALA A 382 14.42 1.97 9.88
CA ALA A 382 15.87 1.93 9.64
C ALA A 382 16.65 1.63 10.93
N VAL A 383 16.30 2.27 12.04
CA VAL A 383 16.92 1.99 13.36
C VAL A 383 16.56 0.59 13.86
N ARG A 384 15.27 0.20 13.79
CA ARG A 384 14.81 -1.13 14.20
C ARG A 384 15.31 -2.25 13.31
N LEU A 385 15.78 -1.97 12.10
CA LEU A 385 16.40 -2.96 11.20
C LEU A 385 17.83 -3.27 11.60
N VAL A 386 18.54 -2.33 12.23
CA VAL A 386 19.91 -2.56 12.75
C VAL A 386 19.90 -3.53 13.93
N LEU A 387 18.87 -3.50 14.76
CA LEU A 387 18.70 -4.39 15.94
C LEU A 387 18.72 -5.90 15.59
N PRO A 388 17.81 -6.43 14.74
CA PRO A 388 17.83 -7.83 14.34
C PRO A 388 19.05 -8.16 13.49
N LEU A 389 19.64 -7.19 12.76
CA LEU A 389 20.91 -7.42 12.08
C LEU A 389 22.05 -7.67 13.07
N GLY A 390 22.21 -6.80 14.07
CA GLY A 390 23.23 -6.97 15.09
C GLY A 390 23.01 -8.22 15.95
N THR A 391 21.77 -8.47 16.39
CA THR A 391 21.48 -9.55 17.35
C THR A 391 21.31 -10.93 16.71
N CYS A 392 21.02 -11.02 15.41
CA CYS A 392 20.88 -12.31 14.72
C CYS A 392 22.03 -12.58 13.75
N PHE A 393 22.48 -11.61 12.95
CA PHE A 393 23.48 -11.88 11.92
C PHE A 393 24.91 -11.94 12.48
N LEU A 394 25.24 -11.13 13.49
CA LEU A 394 26.56 -11.17 14.12
C LEU A 394 26.82 -12.51 14.83
N PRO A 395 25.92 -13.03 15.70
CA PRO A 395 26.12 -14.36 16.28
C PRO A 395 26.04 -15.47 15.23
N ALA A 396 25.17 -15.37 14.21
CA ALA A 396 25.17 -16.34 13.12
C ALA A 396 26.50 -16.35 12.36
N PHE A 397 27.10 -15.19 12.09
CA PHE A 397 28.42 -15.08 11.46
C PHE A 397 29.54 -15.68 12.32
N ILE A 398 29.53 -15.43 13.63
CA ILE A 398 30.50 -16.03 14.54
C ILE A 398 30.37 -17.56 14.53
N ILE A 399 29.15 -18.07 14.66
CA ILE A 399 28.84 -19.50 14.74
C ILE A 399 29.15 -20.23 13.42
N LEU A 400 28.77 -19.67 12.28
CA LEU A 400 28.94 -20.30 10.96
C LEU A 400 30.31 -20.01 10.32
N GLY A 401 30.91 -18.87 10.60
CA GLY A 401 32.12 -18.40 9.91
C GLY A 401 33.39 -18.56 10.74
N ILE A 402 33.42 -18.01 11.96
CA ILE A 402 34.65 -17.90 12.76
C ILE A 402 34.92 -19.18 13.55
N VAL A 403 33.92 -19.70 14.28
CA VAL A 403 34.08 -20.87 15.17
C VAL A 403 34.64 -22.09 14.45
N PRO A 404 34.13 -22.49 13.25
CA PRO A 404 34.64 -23.68 12.57
C PRO A 404 36.08 -23.50 12.08
N VAL A 405 36.44 -22.30 11.63
CA VAL A 405 37.80 -21.99 11.15
C VAL A 405 38.81 -22.04 12.30
N VAL A 406 38.49 -21.41 13.42
CA VAL A 406 39.36 -21.41 14.62
C VAL A 406 39.52 -22.81 15.19
N MET A 407 38.43 -23.60 15.26
CA MET A 407 38.48 -24.98 15.73
C MET A 407 39.30 -25.89 14.80
N SER A 408 39.16 -25.73 13.48
CA SER A 408 39.94 -26.51 12.50
C SER A 408 41.44 -26.24 12.65
N VAL A 409 41.84 -24.97 12.66
CA VAL A 409 43.25 -24.57 12.79
C VAL A 409 43.82 -24.94 14.17
N GLY A 410 43.01 -24.78 15.23
CA GLY A 410 43.40 -25.12 16.59
C GLY A 410 43.60 -26.64 16.80
N MET A 411 42.74 -27.47 16.19
CA MET A 411 42.91 -28.92 16.25
C MET A 411 44.15 -29.37 15.45
N ASP A 412 44.37 -28.82 14.26
CA ASP A 412 45.55 -29.16 13.44
C ASP A 412 46.87 -28.85 14.18
N MET A 413 46.93 -27.78 14.98
CA MET A 413 48.09 -27.45 15.81
C MET A 413 48.23 -28.27 17.10
N LEU A 414 47.14 -28.89 17.57
CA LEU A 414 47.16 -29.76 18.75
C LEU A 414 47.44 -31.22 18.38
N THR A 415 47.14 -31.64 17.15
CA THR A 415 47.33 -33.01 16.65
C THR A 415 48.54 -33.17 15.73
N GLY A 416 49.13 -32.08 15.26
CA GLY A 416 50.49 -32.06 14.69
C GLY A 416 51.54 -31.98 15.79
#